data_AF-A0A6A6EC21-F1
#
_entry.id   AF-A0A6A6EC21-F1
#
_cell.length_a   1.000
_cell.length_b   1.000
_cell.length_c   1.000
_cell.angle_alpha   90.00
_cell.angle_beta   90.00
_cell.angle_gamma   90.00
#
_symmetry.space_group_name_H-M   'P 1'
#
loop_
_entity.id
_entity.type
_entity.pdbx_description
1 polymer ?
#
loop_
_entity_poly.entity_id
_entity_poly.type
_entity_poly.pdbx_seq_one_letter_code
_entity_poly.pdbx_strand_id
1 'polypeptide(L)'
;MAKKSRKLPVYDQSVANINEAVKYLKTLPNPSARSYAEANNLPYQQLLRAYKGGHNKKTRPKPKPLLTDDQELALEQFLDTIDDIGFGIHKDLVAQYCNKILEAAHKGSGKPPQCGKNWMQSKPLEIQKKLAQQPEAIRKHRRQVFIPTSNNREQVSLVEAISAHGKVFNPMLIIKASTILEAWVIDLPGDYLINISDSGYNNDKTSLD
;
A
#
# COMPACT_ATOMS: atom_id res chain seq x y z
N MET A 1 45.41 1.80 -10.44
CA MET A 1 45.19 2.20 -9.03
C MET A 1 44.31 1.15 -8.35
N ALA A 2 44.83 0.41 -7.37
CA ALA A 2 44.04 -0.61 -6.66
C ALA A 2 42.94 0.06 -5.84
N LYS A 3 41.67 -0.31 -6.08
CA LYS A 3 40.55 0.15 -5.25
C LYS A 3 40.82 -0.27 -3.81
N LYS A 4 40.97 0.70 -2.89
CA LYS A 4 41.05 0.44 -1.45
C LYS A 4 39.89 -0.49 -1.08
N SER A 5 40.22 -1.63 -0.47
CA SER A 5 39.23 -2.56 0.08
C SER A 5 38.29 -1.79 0.99
N ARG A 6 37.00 -1.77 0.63
CA ARG A 6 35.97 -1.05 1.38
C ARG A 6 35.73 -1.86 2.66
N LYS A 7 36.06 -1.28 3.82
CA LYS A 7 35.81 -1.93 5.11
C LYS A 7 34.33 -2.32 5.21
N LEU A 8 34.06 -3.55 5.67
CA LEU A 8 32.70 -4.04 5.88
C LEU A 8 31.94 -3.13 6.87
N PRO A 9 30.61 -3.00 6.77
CA PRO A 9 29.81 -2.34 7.80
C PRO A 9 30.05 -2.96 9.19
N VAL A 10 29.98 -2.15 10.25
CA VAL A 10 30.27 -2.57 11.64
C VAL A 10 29.47 -3.83 12.04
N TYR A 11 28.19 -3.90 11.66
CA TYR A 11 27.34 -5.06 11.92
C TYR A 11 27.86 -6.33 11.24
N ASP A 12 28.31 -6.22 9.98
CA ASP A 12 28.78 -7.36 9.20
C ASP A 12 30.11 -7.90 9.70
N GLN A 13 30.98 -7.00 10.19
CA GLN A 13 32.20 -7.38 10.89
C GLN A 13 31.88 -8.15 12.18
N SER A 14 30.95 -7.65 12.99
CA SER A 14 30.53 -8.32 14.23
C SER A 14 29.96 -9.71 13.96
N VAL A 15 29.11 -9.86 12.93
CA VAL A 15 28.56 -11.16 12.53
C VAL A 15 29.64 -12.12 12.03
N ALA A 16 30.62 -11.62 11.26
CA ALA A 16 31.75 -12.43 10.79
C ALA A 16 32.57 -12.98 11.97
N ASN A 17 32.94 -12.12 12.93
CA ASN A 17 33.70 -12.49 14.12
C ASN A 17 32.94 -13.53 14.96
N ILE A 18 31.62 -13.36 15.13
CA ILE A 18 30.79 -14.33 15.85
C ILE A 18 30.76 -15.67 15.11
N ASN A 19 30.62 -15.67 13.78
CA ASN A 19 30.57 -16.91 13.00
C ASN A 19 31.90 -17.66 13.03
N GLU A 20 33.03 -16.95 13.02
CA GLU A 20 34.36 -17.53 13.19
C GLU A 20 34.53 -18.16 14.58
N ALA A 21 34.12 -17.44 15.63
CA ALA A 21 34.09 -17.96 16.99
C ALA A 21 33.21 -19.23 17.12
N VAL A 22 32.05 -19.26 16.48
CA VAL A 22 31.17 -20.45 16.46
C VAL A 22 31.84 -21.63 15.78
N LYS A 23 32.57 -21.42 14.67
CA LYS A 23 33.32 -22.49 14.00
C LYS A 23 34.34 -23.11 14.94
N TYR A 24 35.12 -22.27 15.63
CA TYR A 24 36.10 -22.72 16.61
C TYR A 24 35.46 -23.44 17.80
N LEU A 25 34.38 -22.91 18.38
CA LEU A 25 33.73 -23.55 19.53
C LEU A 25 33.18 -24.93 19.18
N LYS A 26 32.71 -25.14 17.94
CA LYS A 26 32.20 -26.45 17.50
C LYS A 26 33.28 -27.52 17.34
N THR A 27 34.56 -27.17 17.26
CA THR A 27 35.65 -28.17 17.18
C THR A 27 36.06 -28.71 18.55
N LEU A 28 35.65 -28.06 19.64
CA LEU A 28 36.02 -28.45 20.99
C LEU A 28 35.01 -29.48 21.55
N PRO A 29 35.44 -30.45 22.38
CA PRO A 29 34.56 -31.49 22.93
C PRO A 29 33.60 -30.96 24.02
N ASN A 30 34.00 -29.95 24.80
CA ASN A 30 33.15 -29.30 25.80
C ASN A 30 33.40 -27.78 25.85
N PRO A 31 32.92 -27.03 24.85
CA PRO A 31 33.20 -25.60 24.72
C PRO A 31 32.42 -24.75 25.73
N SER A 32 33.11 -23.85 26.44
CA SER A 32 32.47 -22.78 27.21
C SER A 32 32.36 -21.51 26.37
N ALA A 33 31.18 -21.27 25.79
CA ALA A 33 30.90 -20.07 25.00
C ALA A 33 31.07 -18.77 25.81
N ARG A 34 30.84 -18.81 27.13
CA ARG A 34 30.99 -17.66 28.02
C ARG A 34 32.45 -17.26 28.20
N SER A 35 33.28 -18.23 28.59
CA SER A 35 34.71 -18.00 28.81
C SER A 35 35.39 -17.51 27.52
N TYR A 36 35.04 -18.11 26.37
CA TYR A 36 35.55 -17.65 25.08
C TYR A 36 35.10 -16.22 24.74
N ALA A 37 33.85 -15.87 25.00
CA ALA A 37 33.34 -14.52 24.74
C ALA A 37 34.06 -13.46 25.58
N GLU A 38 34.28 -13.74 26.86
CA GLU A 38 35.01 -12.85 27.77
C GLU A 38 36.47 -12.67 27.32
N ALA A 39 37.16 -13.77 26.98
CA ALA A 39 38.55 -13.73 26.52
C ALA A 39 38.75 -12.98 25.19
N ASN A 40 37.75 -13.03 24.29
CA ASN A 40 37.82 -12.42 22.97
C ASN A 40 37.03 -11.10 22.86
N ASN A 41 36.54 -10.55 23.97
CA ASN A 41 35.71 -9.34 24.01
C ASN A 41 34.50 -9.40 23.06
N LEU A 42 33.86 -10.58 22.96
CA LEU A 42 32.68 -10.79 22.13
C LEU A 42 31.38 -10.67 22.95
N PRO A 43 30.27 -10.23 22.33
CA PRO A 43 28.97 -10.20 22.99
C PRO A 43 28.45 -11.62 23.25
N TYR A 44 28.58 -12.10 24.49
CA TYR A 44 28.22 -13.46 24.91
C TYR A 44 26.84 -13.93 24.43
N GLN A 45 25.80 -13.11 24.62
CA GLN A 45 24.42 -13.47 24.23
C GLN A 45 24.28 -13.73 22.73
N GLN A 46 24.98 -12.97 21.88
CA GLN A 46 24.93 -13.14 20.44
C GLN A 46 25.71 -14.39 20.02
N LEU A 47 26.87 -14.64 20.63
CA LEU A 47 27.68 -15.84 20.41
C LEU A 47 26.93 -17.11 20.80
N LEU A 48 26.32 -17.12 22.00
CA LEU A 48 25.54 -18.25 22.48
C LEU A 48 24.36 -18.56 21.56
N ARG A 49 23.64 -17.52 21.12
CA ARG A 49 22.52 -17.66 20.19
C ARG A 49 22.98 -18.23 18.85
N ALA A 50 24.09 -17.75 18.30
CA ALA A 50 24.65 -18.26 17.04
C ALA A 50 25.18 -19.70 17.19
N TYR A 51 25.82 -20.03 18.31
CA TYR A 51 26.29 -21.38 18.63
C TYR A 51 25.13 -22.40 18.69
N LYS A 52 24.01 -22.01 19.29
CA LYS A 52 22.76 -22.79 19.32
C LYS A 52 22.00 -22.82 17.98
N GLY A 53 22.55 -22.24 16.91
CA GLY A 53 21.95 -22.24 15.57
C GLY A 53 20.88 -21.16 15.35
N GLY A 54 20.79 -20.14 16.20
CA GLY A 54 19.83 -19.06 16.06
C GLY A 54 20.15 -18.10 14.88
N HIS A 55 19.10 -17.57 14.26
CA HIS A 55 19.24 -16.66 13.11
C HIS A 55 19.70 -15.25 13.48
N ASN A 56 20.55 -14.63 12.68
CA ASN A 56 20.88 -13.19 12.82
C ASN A 56 19.83 -12.32 12.07
N LYS A 57 20.02 -10.99 12.02
CA LYS A 57 19.04 -10.09 11.36
C LYS A 57 18.87 -10.40 9.86
N LYS A 58 19.93 -10.86 9.20
CA LYS A 58 19.96 -11.15 7.76
C LYS A 58 19.51 -12.57 7.43
N THR A 59 19.77 -13.53 8.31
CA THR A 59 19.44 -14.95 8.13
C THR A 59 18.10 -15.35 8.73
N ARG A 60 17.41 -14.42 9.42
CA ARG A 60 16.07 -14.68 9.95
C ARG A 60 15.12 -14.97 8.78
N PRO A 61 14.40 -16.10 8.78
CA PRO A 61 13.39 -16.36 7.75
C PRO A 61 12.32 -15.27 7.82
N LYS A 62 11.85 -14.83 6.66
CA LYS A 62 10.71 -13.93 6.61
C LYS A 62 9.50 -14.64 7.27
N PRO A 63 8.70 -13.92 8.07
CA PRO A 63 7.45 -14.49 8.55
C PRO A 63 6.63 -14.95 7.34
N LYS A 64 5.83 -16.02 7.53
CA LYS A 64 4.91 -16.48 6.49
C LYS A 64 4.06 -15.28 6.03
N PRO A 65 4.00 -14.99 4.73
CA PRO A 65 3.17 -13.90 4.25
C PRO A 65 1.70 -14.19 4.59
N LEU A 66 0.93 -13.12 4.81
CA LEU A 66 -0.47 -13.24 5.19
C LEU A 66 -1.32 -13.76 4.01
N LEU A 67 -1.00 -13.26 2.82
CA LEU A 67 -1.58 -13.69 1.55
C LEU A 67 -0.57 -14.60 0.85
N THR A 68 -1.07 -15.58 0.08
CA THR A 68 -0.24 -16.33 -0.85
C THR A 68 0.07 -15.48 -2.08
N ASP A 69 1.10 -15.83 -2.86
CA ASP A 69 1.50 -15.06 -4.04
C ASP A 69 0.34 -14.86 -5.04
N ASP A 70 -0.46 -15.91 -5.27
CA ASP A 70 -1.67 -15.82 -6.13
C ASP A 70 -2.74 -14.86 -5.57
N GLN A 71 -2.87 -14.81 -4.24
CA GLN A 71 -3.82 -13.91 -3.58
C GLN A 71 -3.32 -12.46 -3.60
N GLU A 72 -2.01 -12.25 -3.49
CA GLU A 72 -1.41 -10.93 -3.66
C GLU A 72 -1.59 -10.43 -5.09
N LEU A 73 -1.36 -11.29 -6.09
CA LEU A 73 -1.58 -10.96 -7.50
C LEU A 73 -3.04 -10.60 -7.78
N ALA A 74 -3.99 -11.38 -7.27
CA ALA A 74 -5.42 -11.08 -7.42
C ALA A 74 -5.81 -9.74 -6.78
N LEU A 75 -5.23 -9.40 -5.63
CA LEU A 75 -5.44 -8.10 -4.99
C LEU A 75 -4.84 -6.96 -5.82
N GLU A 76 -3.64 -7.14 -6.37
CA GLU A 76 -3.00 -6.13 -7.22
C GLU A 76 -3.80 -5.86 -8.50
N GLN A 77 -4.19 -6.91 -9.22
CA GLN A 77 -5.04 -6.80 -10.43
C GLN A 77 -6.36 -6.09 -10.12
N PHE A 78 -6.98 -6.44 -9.00
CA PHE A 78 -8.20 -5.78 -8.58
C PHE A 78 -7.98 -4.28 -8.31
N LEU A 79 -6.88 -3.92 -7.65
CA LEU A 79 -6.52 -2.52 -7.44
C LEU A 79 -6.17 -1.80 -8.75
N ASP A 80 -5.52 -2.46 -9.71
CA ASP A 80 -5.32 -1.92 -11.07
C ASP A 80 -6.67 -1.57 -11.71
N THR A 81 -7.65 -2.48 -11.67
CA THR A 81 -8.97 -2.21 -12.26
C THR A 81 -9.69 -1.04 -11.60
N ILE A 82 -9.57 -0.88 -10.28
CA ILE A 82 -10.16 0.28 -9.57
C ILE A 82 -9.47 1.59 -9.98
N ASP A 83 -8.15 1.57 -10.11
CA ASP A 83 -7.36 2.72 -10.54
C ASP A 83 -7.71 3.13 -11.97
N ASP A 84 -7.88 2.15 -12.86
CA ASP A 84 -8.26 2.35 -14.27
C ASP A 84 -9.66 2.95 -14.43
N ILE A 85 -10.61 2.56 -13.57
CA ILE A 85 -11.95 3.15 -13.52
C ILE A 85 -11.90 4.60 -12.96
N GLY A 86 -10.78 5.00 -12.34
CA GLY A 86 -10.58 6.32 -11.78
C GLY A 86 -11.08 6.47 -10.35
N PHE A 87 -11.34 5.37 -9.64
CA PHE A 87 -11.67 5.40 -8.22
C PHE A 87 -10.39 5.45 -7.38
N GLY A 88 -10.33 6.40 -6.45
CA GLY A 88 -9.17 6.57 -5.57
C GLY A 88 -8.96 5.38 -4.62
N ILE A 89 -7.78 4.76 -4.69
CA ILE A 89 -7.39 3.67 -3.80
C ILE A 89 -7.00 4.23 -2.42
N HIS A 90 -7.68 3.76 -1.38
CA HIS A 90 -7.41 4.13 0.00
C HIS A 90 -7.18 2.89 0.89
N LYS A 91 -6.54 3.10 2.05
CA LYS A 91 -6.07 2.02 2.93
C LYS A 91 -7.19 1.10 3.41
N ASP A 92 -8.37 1.65 3.70
CA ASP A 92 -9.51 0.87 4.17
C ASP A 92 -10.09 -0.02 3.07
N LEU A 93 -10.11 0.46 1.83
CA LEU A 93 -10.49 -0.34 0.66
C LEU A 93 -9.58 -1.57 0.53
N VAL A 94 -8.26 -1.35 0.55
CA VAL A 94 -7.26 -2.43 0.48
C VAL A 94 -7.44 -3.41 1.65
N ALA A 95 -7.77 -2.92 2.85
CA ALA A 95 -8.09 -3.76 4.01
C ALA A 95 -9.27 -4.68 3.74
N GLN A 96 -10.36 -4.10 3.24
CA GLN A 96 -11.62 -4.79 3.01
C GLN A 96 -11.44 -5.90 1.97
N TYR A 97 -10.80 -5.59 0.83
CA TYR A 97 -10.56 -6.60 -0.20
C TYR A 97 -9.60 -7.69 0.26
N CYS A 98 -8.54 -7.34 0.98
CA CYS A 98 -7.66 -8.33 1.59
C CYS A 98 -8.43 -9.26 2.54
N ASN A 99 -9.26 -8.70 3.42
CA ASN A 99 -10.08 -9.49 4.34
C ASN A 99 -11.09 -10.37 3.58
N LYS A 100 -11.65 -9.90 2.46
CA LYS A 100 -12.54 -10.69 1.61
C LYS A 100 -11.85 -11.87 0.95
N ILE A 101 -10.63 -11.68 0.44
CA ILE A 101 -9.82 -12.76 -0.12
C ILE A 101 -9.49 -13.80 0.96
N LEU A 102 -9.11 -13.36 2.16
CA LEU A 102 -8.82 -14.25 3.29
C LEU A 102 -10.07 -14.99 3.77
N GLU A 103 -11.21 -14.31 3.85
CA GLU A 103 -12.51 -14.89 4.22
C GLU A 103 -12.93 -15.97 3.22
N ALA A 104 -12.83 -15.70 1.92
CA ALA A 104 -13.15 -16.65 0.87
C ALA A 104 -12.21 -17.87 0.85
N ALA A 105 -10.92 -17.67 1.16
CA ALA A 105 -9.92 -18.75 1.21
C ALA A 105 -9.95 -19.56 2.52
N HIS A 106 -10.68 -19.10 3.54
CA HIS A 106 -10.67 -19.71 4.86
C HIS A 106 -11.50 -21.00 4.90
N LYS A 107 -10.85 -22.12 5.18
CA LYS A 107 -11.48 -23.46 5.26
C LYS A 107 -11.70 -23.97 6.68
N GLY A 108 -11.28 -23.22 7.70
CA GLY A 108 -11.39 -23.61 9.11
C GLY A 108 -12.73 -23.25 9.74
N SER A 109 -13.02 -23.80 10.93
CA SER A 109 -14.21 -23.45 11.74
C SER A 109 -14.04 -22.21 12.62
N GLY A 110 -12.87 -21.55 12.56
CA GLY A 110 -12.56 -20.34 13.33
C GLY A 110 -12.83 -19.03 12.59
N LYS A 111 -12.49 -17.90 13.22
CA LYS A 111 -12.49 -16.60 12.54
C LYS A 111 -11.33 -16.55 11.53
N PRO A 112 -11.55 -16.05 10.30
CA PRO A 112 -10.50 -15.93 9.31
C PRO A 112 -9.41 -14.96 9.80
N PRO A 113 -8.15 -15.15 9.33
CA PRO A 113 -7.10 -14.19 9.58
C PRO A 113 -7.49 -12.82 8.98
N GLN A 114 -7.07 -11.74 9.63
CA GLN A 114 -7.41 -10.38 9.22
C GLN A 114 -6.17 -9.55 8.92
N CYS A 115 -6.32 -8.67 7.94
CA CYS A 115 -5.32 -7.73 7.49
C CYS A 115 -5.22 -6.56 8.48
N GLY A 116 -4.40 -6.72 9.51
CA GLY A 116 -4.23 -5.72 10.56
C GLY A 116 -3.47 -4.45 10.11
N LYS A 117 -3.53 -3.39 10.93
CA LYS A 117 -2.89 -2.09 10.64
C LYS A 117 -1.39 -2.21 10.29
N ASN A 118 -0.67 -3.08 10.99
CA ASN A 118 0.77 -3.29 10.75
C ASN A 118 1.06 -3.99 9.41
N TRP A 119 0.12 -4.81 8.93
CA TRP A 119 0.25 -5.49 7.63
C TRP A 119 0.08 -4.52 6.45
N MET A 120 -0.68 -3.43 6.64
CA MET A 120 -0.77 -2.35 5.65
C MET A 120 0.54 -1.56 5.52
N GLN A 121 1.29 -1.42 6.62
CA GLN A 121 2.58 -0.71 6.62
C GLN A 121 3.69 -1.52 5.94
N SER A 122 3.53 -2.84 5.86
CA SER A 122 4.53 -3.77 5.32
C SER A 122 4.23 -4.24 3.89
N LYS A 123 3.42 -3.49 3.14
CA LYS A 123 2.97 -3.83 1.78
C LYS A 123 4.12 -3.86 0.76
N PRO A 124 3.96 -4.58 -0.38
CA PRO A 124 4.79 -4.38 -1.56
C PRO A 124 4.86 -2.90 -1.93
N LEU A 125 6.00 -2.48 -2.46
CA LEU A 125 6.27 -1.08 -2.79
C LEU A 125 5.22 -0.50 -3.75
N GLU A 126 4.67 -1.32 -4.65
CA GLU A 126 3.67 -0.89 -5.63
C GLU A 126 2.35 -0.47 -4.98
N ILE A 127 1.83 -1.26 -4.05
CA ILE A 127 0.64 -0.87 -3.27
C ILE A 127 0.96 0.35 -2.40
N GLN A 128 2.18 0.45 -1.85
CA GLN A 128 2.59 1.65 -1.12
C GLN A 128 2.65 2.89 -2.03
N LYS A 129 3.12 2.77 -3.27
CA LYS A 129 3.14 3.87 -4.25
C LYS A 129 1.71 4.30 -4.59
N LYS A 130 0.81 3.35 -4.85
CA LYS A 130 -0.63 3.62 -5.11
C LYS A 130 -1.29 4.31 -3.92
N LEU A 131 -1.02 3.85 -2.70
CA LEU A 131 -1.49 4.49 -1.47
C LEU A 131 -0.81 5.84 -1.19
N ALA A 132 0.44 6.04 -1.61
CA ALA A 132 1.18 7.29 -1.45
C ALA A 132 0.72 8.39 -2.41
N GLN A 133 -0.08 8.05 -3.42
CA GLN A 133 -0.87 9.02 -4.19
C GLN A 133 -2.02 9.64 -3.36
N GLN A 134 -2.12 9.33 -2.05
CA GLN A 134 -2.93 10.08 -1.09
C GLN A 134 -2.43 11.53 -0.93
N PRO A 135 -3.28 12.56 -1.14
CA PRO A 135 -2.88 13.98 -1.11
C PRO A 135 -2.55 14.55 0.28
N GLU A 136 -2.60 13.77 1.36
CA GLU A 136 -2.31 14.31 2.71
C GLU A 136 -0.81 14.51 3.03
N ALA A 137 0.11 14.21 2.09
CA ALA A 137 1.53 14.06 2.40
C ALA A 137 2.52 14.99 1.66
N ILE A 138 2.12 16.19 1.22
CA ILE A 138 3.09 17.28 0.96
C ILE A 138 2.75 18.51 1.83
N ARG A 139 2.77 18.31 3.14
CA ARG A 139 2.96 19.40 4.11
C ARG A 139 4.45 19.75 4.21
N LYS A 140 5.02 20.35 3.17
CA LYS A 140 6.33 21.02 3.29
C LYS A 140 6.21 22.41 2.66
N HIS A 141 6.05 23.39 3.56
CA HIS A 141 5.90 24.83 3.32
C HIS A 141 4.52 25.32 2.85
N ARG A 142 3.72 25.81 3.82
CA ARG A 142 2.83 27.00 3.84
C ARG A 142 2.13 27.53 2.57
N ARG A 143 2.06 26.79 1.47
CA ARG A 143 1.18 27.03 0.33
C ARG A 143 0.57 25.69 -0.03
N GLN A 144 -0.75 25.60 0.00
CA GLN A 144 -1.46 24.50 -0.64
C GLN A 144 -1.15 24.58 -2.13
N VAL A 145 -0.33 23.66 -2.63
CA VAL A 145 -0.13 23.49 -4.07
C VAL A 145 -1.10 22.39 -4.48
N PHE A 146 -2.17 22.78 -5.15
CA PHE A 146 -3.13 21.85 -5.75
C PHE A 146 -2.48 21.25 -6.99
N ILE A 147 -2.02 20.00 -6.88
CA ILE A 147 -1.56 19.24 -8.04
C ILE A 147 -2.79 18.45 -8.53
N PRO A 148 -3.24 18.64 -9.78
CA PRO A 148 -4.35 17.86 -10.32
C PRO A 148 -3.87 16.41 -10.51
N THR A 149 -4.32 15.52 -9.63
CA THR A 149 -4.24 14.07 -9.79
C THR A 149 -5.65 13.51 -9.92
N SER A 150 -5.82 12.27 -10.40
CA SER A 150 -7.12 11.58 -10.45
C SER A 150 -7.88 11.61 -9.13
N ASN A 151 -7.16 11.71 -8.02
CA ASN A 151 -7.65 11.74 -6.63
C ASN A 151 -8.10 13.14 -6.19
N ASN A 152 -8.02 14.11 -7.09
CA ASN A 152 -8.37 15.52 -6.90
C ASN A 152 -9.33 16.00 -8.01
N ARG A 153 -9.93 15.05 -8.75
CA ARG A 153 -10.95 15.32 -9.76
C ARG A 153 -12.30 15.39 -9.06
N GLU A 154 -12.94 16.55 -9.13
CA GLU A 154 -14.38 16.67 -8.88
C GLU A 154 -15.10 15.76 -9.88
N GLN A 155 -15.94 14.85 -9.38
CA GLN A 155 -16.69 13.94 -10.23
C GLN A 155 -17.81 14.72 -10.93
N VAL A 156 -18.01 14.42 -12.21
CA VAL A 156 -19.10 14.95 -13.03
C VAL A 156 -19.94 13.77 -13.49
N SER A 157 -21.24 13.81 -13.26
CA SER A 157 -22.18 12.81 -13.77
C SER A 157 -22.81 13.31 -15.07
N LEU A 158 -22.89 12.46 -16.09
CA LEU A 158 -23.64 12.72 -17.33
C LEU A 158 -24.91 11.87 -17.33
N VAL A 159 -26.05 12.51 -17.55
CA VAL A 159 -27.37 11.86 -17.63
C VAL A 159 -27.87 11.95 -19.06
N GLU A 160 -28.04 10.80 -19.70
CA GLU A 160 -28.64 10.67 -21.04
C GLU A 160 -29.94 9.88 -20.92
N ALA A 161 -31.00 10.36 -21.57
CA ALA A 161 -32.31 9.72 -21.55
C ALA A 161 -32.90 9.61 -22.96
N ILE A 162 -33.55 8.47 -23.22
CA ILE A 162 -34.28 8.20 -24.46
C ILE A 162 -35.68 7.73 -24.08
N SER A 163 -36.71 8.31 -24.69
CA SER A 163 -38.08 7.87 -24.49
C SER A 163 -38.33 6.50 -25.12
N ALA A 164 -39.37 5.80 -24.65
CA ALA A 164 -39.82 4.55 -25.27
C ALA A 164 -40.23 4.70 -26.76
N HIS A 165 -40.44 5.94 -27.24
CA HIS A 165 -40.74 6.27 -28.63
C HIS A 165 -39.49 6.70 -29.43
N GLY A 166 -38.28 6.51 -28.89
CA GLY A 166 -37.01 6.83 -29.55
C GLY A 166 -36.64 8.32 -29.55
N LYS A 167 -37.33 9.17 -28.78
CA LYS A 167 -36.96 10.57 -28.63
C LYS A 167 -35.79 10.69 -27.65
N VAL A 168 -34.66 11.22 -28.13
CA VAL A 168 -33.51 11.54 -27.29
C VAL A 168 -33.76 12.87 -26.58
N PHE A 169 -33.49 12.92 -25.29
CA PHE A 169 -33.52 14.15 -24.49
C PHE A 169 -32.14 14.76 -24.38
N ASN A 170 -32.10 16.07 -24.16
CA ASN A 170 -30.84 16.79 -24.00
C ASN A 170 -30.07 16.21 -22.80
N PRO A 171 -28.80 15.86 -22.99
CA PRO A 171 -27.98 15.35 -21.91
C PRO A 171 -27.81 16.40 -20.81
N MET A 172 -27.76 15.94 -19.56
CA MET A 172 -27.55 16.78 -18.39
C MET A 172 -26.22 16.44 -17.72
N LEU A 173 -25.42 17.45 -17.41
CA LEU A 173 -24.22 17.34 -16.59
C LEU A 173 -24.52 17.76 -15.16
N ILE A 174 -24.17 16.91 -14.20
CA ILE A 174 -24.25 17.20 -12.77
C ILE A 174 -22.84 17.31 -12.22
N ILE A 175 -22.52 18.50 -11.71
CA ILE A 175 -21.18 18.81 -11.19
C ILE A 175 -21.25 18.97 -9.68
N LYS A 176 -20.22 18.48 -8.98
CA LYS A 176 -20.09 18.71 -7.54
C LYS A 176 -19.70 20.16 -7.25
N ALA A 177 -20.68 21.03 -6.97
CA ALA A 177 -20.44 22.44 -6.67
C ALA A 177 -21.57 23.04 -5.83
N SER A 178 -21.27 24.12 -5.10
CA SER A 178 -22.30 24.95 -4.44
C SER A 178 -22.84 26.06 -5.34
N THR A 179 -22.06 26.50 -6.32
CA THR A 179 -22.45 27.51 -7.32
C THR A 179 -21.57 27.32 -8.56
N ILE A 180 -22.15 27.49 -9.74
CA ILE A 180 -21.42 27.57 -11.01
C ILE A 180 -21.68 28.94 -11.63
N LEU A 181 -20.63 29.57 -12.15
CA LEU A 181 -20.76 30.75 -12.99
C LEU A 181 -20.86 30.30 -14.44
N GLU A 182 -21.85 30.81 -15.18
CA GLU A 182 -22.06 30.49 -16.60
C GLU A 182 -20.78 30.71 -17.43
N ALA A 183 -20.00 31.74 -17.10
CA ALA A 183 -18.72 32.05 -17.73
C ALA A 183 -17.63 30.96 -17.58
N TRP A 184 -17.80 29.98 -16.69
CA TRP A 184 -16.87 28.85 -16.53
C TRP A 184 -17.20 27.68 -17.46
N VAL A 185 -18.39 27.69 -18.05
CA VAL A 185 -18.89 26.66 -18.94
C VAL A 185 -18.60 27.11 -20.37
N ILE A 186 -17.40 26.78 -20.85
CA ILE A 186 -16.95 27.16 -22.19
C ILE A 186 -16.93 25.89 -23.05
N ASP A 187 -17.38 26.01 -24.30
CA ASP A 187 -17.33 24.94 -25.31
C ASP A 187 -18.15 23.67 -25.00
N LEU A 188 -19.26 23.79 -24.25
CA LEU A 188 -20.18 22.66 -24.13
C LEU A 188 -20.91 22.39 -25.47
N PRO A 189 -21.04 21.13 -25.91
CA PRO A 189 -21.81 20.83 -27.11
C PRO A 189 -23.28 21.22 -26.91
N GLY A 190 -23.90 21.89 -27.89
CA GLY A 190 -25.36 22.05 -27.97
C GLY A 190 -26.09 22.48 -26.70
N ASP A 191 -27.31 21.97 -26.54
CA ASP A 191 -28.33 22.33 -25.55
C ASP A 191 -28.27 21.49 -24.26
N TYR A 192 -27.05 21.14 -23.85
CA TYR A 192 -26.79 20.40 -22.62
C TYR A 192 -27.28 21.18 -21.40
N LEU A 193 -27.94 20.48 -20.48
CA LEU A 193 -28.37 21.04 -19.20
C LEU A 193 -27.25 20.91 -18.18
N ILE A 194 -27.09 21.90 -17.30
CA ILE A 194 -26.08 21.87 -16.24
C ILE A 194 -26.78 22.02 -14.91
N ASN A 195 -26.54 21.07 -14.02
CA ASN A 195 -27.07 21.06 -12.67
C ASN A 195 -25.93 20.84 -11.67
N ILE A 196 -26.15 21.20 -10.41
CA ILE A 196 -25.17 21.10 -9.33
C ILE A 196 -25.69 20.23 -8.20
N SER A 197 -24.80 19.49 -7.55
CA SER A 197 -25.14 18.79 -6.32
C SER A 197 -23.99 18.75 -5.33
N ASP A 198 -24.29 18.68 -4.03
CA ASP A 198 -23.26 18.57 -2.98
C ASP A 198 -22.43 17.28 -3.09
N SER A 199 -22.99 16.25 -3.74
CA SER A 199 -22.37 14.94 -3.89
C SER A 199 -21.71 14.72 -5.26
N GLY A 200 -22.10 15.47 -6.29
CA GLY A 200 -21.73 15.22 -7.69
C GLY A 200 -22.50 14.06 -8.34
N TYR A 201 -23.44 13.43 -7.62
CA TYR A 201 -24.28 12.34 -8.12
C TYR A 201 -25.68 12.83 -8.47
N ASN A 202 -26.31 12.10 -9.38
CA ASN A 202 -27.72 12.24 -9.68
C ASN A 202 -28.61 11.66 -8.56
N ASN A 203 -29.75 12.27 -8.30
CA ASN A 203 -30.84 11.76 -7.47
C ASN A 203 -32.21 12.05 -8.12
N ASP A 204 -33.27 11.44 -7.58
CA ASP A 204 -34.64 11.53 -8.13
C ASP A 204 -35.18 12.96 -8.23
N LYS A 205 -34.57 13.93 -7.53
CA LYS A 205 -34.96 15.35 -7.57
C LYS A 205 -34.14 16.14 -8.59
N THR A 206 -32.81 15.95 -8.59
CA THR A 206 -31.89 16.65 -9.51
C THR A 206 -32.04 16.23 -10.97
N SER A 207 -32.69 15.09 -11.23
CA SER A 207 -33.02 14.61 -12.59
C SER A 207 -34.20 15.32 -13.24
N LEU A 208 -35.01 16.06 -12.46
CA LEU A 208 -36.32 16.58 -12.88
C LEU A 208 -36.38 18.11 -12.98
N ASP A 209 -35.38 18.80 -12.42
CA ASP A 209 -35.18 20.25 -12.52
C ASP A 209 -34.38 20.61 -13.78
#